data_AF-A0A970WM47-F1
#
_entry.id   AF-A0A970WM47-F1
#
_cell.length_a   1.000
_cell.length_b   1.000
_cell.length_c   1.000
_cell.angle_alpha   90.00
_cell.angle_beta   90.00
_cell.angle_gamma   90.00
#
_symmetry.space_group_name_H-M   'P 1'
#
loop_
_entity.id
_entity.type
_entity.pdbx_description
1 polymer ?
#
loop_
_entity_poly.entity_id
_entity_poly.type
_entity_poly.pdbx_seq_one_letter_code
_entity_poly.pdbx_strand_id
1 'polypeptide(L)'
;MAMCLIASLAAVAGLYFLAGADFVGAMQLMIYVGGTLVLLVFGVMLTVQGPSVSLKISSANWLMAGLAGGALLIVLLSAVVGIEAWTSKAVAETAPAVEAGHTVAPLGMGLLGIRVDQLSQQDPTLRRGMSGYLLPFEIVSVHLLVVLIGAAHLARAKRRRTASTPATTAPLNPEP
;
A
#
# COMPACT_ATOMS: atom_id res chain seq x y z
N MET A 1 -11.54 9.25 -13.16
CA MET A 1 -10.91 8.05 -12.57
C MET A 1 -10.11 8.37 -11.31
N ALA A 2 -9.07 9.22 -11.36
CA ALA A 2 -8.23 9.49 -10.19
C ALA A 2 -9.00 10.08 -8.97
N MET A 3 -9.98 10.96 -9.20
CA MET A 3 -10.78 11.56 -8.12
C MET A 3 -11.62 10.53 -7.35
N CYS A 4 -12.09 9.46 -8.01
CA CYS A 4 -12.84 8.37 -7.36
C CYS A 4 -11.93 7.52 -6.47
N LEU A 5 -10.66 7.30 -6.86
CA LEU A 5 -9.68 6.59 -6.02
C LEU A 5 -9.28 7.41 -4.80
N ILE A 6 -9.05 8.72 -4.97
CA ILE A 6 -8.80 9.65 -3.86
C ILE A 6 -9.98 9.58 -2.88
N ALA A 7 -11.21 9.73 -3.38
CA ALA A 7 -12.41 9.67 -2.55
C ALA A 7 -12.57 8.32 -1.83
N SER A 8 -12.32 7.20 -2.52
CA SER A 8 -12.41 5.86 -1.93
C SER A 8 -11.37 5.64 -0.84
N LEU A 9 -10.10 6.00 -1.06
CA LEU A 9 -9.04 5.83 -0.06
C LEU A 9 -9.21 6.80 1.12
N ALA A 10 -9.71 8.01 0.88
CA ALA A 10 -10.06 8.96 1.94
C ALA A 10 -11.26 8.47 2.76
N ALA A 11 -12.26 7.85 2.13
CA ALA A 11 -13.39 7.26 2.84
C ALA A 11 -12.94 6.10 3.76
N VAL A 12 -12.00 5.26 3.30
CA VAL A 12 -11.39 4.22 4.16
C VAL A 12 -10.66 4.83 5.35
N ALA A 13 -9.92 5.92 5.17
CA ALA A 13 -9.30 6.65 6.28
C ALA A 13 -10.34 7.17 7.27
N GLY A 14 -11.45 7.73 6.78
CA GLY A 14 -12.59 8.14 7.60
C GLY A 14 -13.18 6.98 8.41
N LEU A 15 -13.27 5.80 7.82
CA LEU A 15 -13.75 4.59 8.51
C LEU A 15 -12.80 4.17 9.64
N TYR A 16 -11.48 4.33 9.47
CA TYR A 16 -10.51 4.09 10.53
C TYR A 16 -10.61 5.09 11.69
N PHE A 17 -10.81 6.37 11.40
CA PHE A 17 -11.05 7.37 12.45
C PHE A 17 -12.36 7.07 13.20
N LEU A 18 -13.42 6.68 12.49
CA LEU A 18 -14.69 6.33 13.12
C LEU A 18 -14.57 5.06 14.00
N ALA A 19 -13.66 4.15 13.65
CA ALA A 19 -13.33 2.97 14.45
C ALA A 19 -12.37 3.24 15.62
N GLY A 20 -11.98 4.51 15.89
CA GLY A 20 -11.04 4.87 16.95
C GLY A 20 -9.58 4.51 16.67
N ALA A 21 -9.23 4.22 15.41
CA ALA A 21 -7.89 3.81 15.00
C ALA A 21 -7.08 5.00 14.44
N ASP A 22 -6.83 6.02 15.25
CA ASP A 22 -6.28 7.32 14.81
C ASP A 22 -4.93 7.22 14.09
N PHE A 23 -4.00 6.43 14.62
CA PHE A 23 -2.70 6.23 13.98
C PHE A 23 -2.85 5.58 12.60
N VAL A 24 -3.67 4.53 12.49
CA VAL A 24 -3.88 3.81 11.22
C VAL A 24 -4.60 4.72 10.21
N GLY A 25 -5.59 5.50 10.64
CA GLY A 25 -6.26 6.49 9.81
C GLY A 25 -5.31 7.58 9.29
N ALA A 26 -4.41 8.09 10.15
CA ALA A 26 -3.39 9.05 9.73
C ALA A 26 -2.38 8.43 8.73
N MET A 27 -1.92 7.21 8.98
CA MET A 27 -1.03 6.49 8.06
C MET A 27 -1.71 6.19 6.72
N GLN A 28 -3.03 5.94 6.70
CA GLN A 28 -3.81 5.77 5.48
C GLN A 28 -3.73 7.00 4.58
N LEU A 29 -3.90 8.19 5.17
CA LEU A 29 -3.78 9.45 4.45
C LEU A 29 -2.33 9.72 4.02
N MET A 30 -1.35 9.50 4.90
CA MET A 30 0.06 9.81 4.61
C MET A 30 0.66 8.89 3.54
N ILE A 31 0.52 7.57 3.68
CA ILE A 31 1.18 6.60 2.80
C ILE A 31 0.37 6.34 1.52
N TYR A 32 -0.93 6.09 1.64
CA TYR A 32 -1.73 5.67 0.48
C TYR A 32 -2.20 6.88 -0.32
N VAL A 33 -2.89 7.83 0.31
CA VAL A 33 -3.40 9.02 -0.40
C VAL A 33 -2.25 9.97 -0.75
N GLY A 34 -1.35 10.25 0.19
CA GLY A 34 -0.27 11.23 0.03
C GLY A 34 0.94 10.72 -0.76
N GLY A 35 1.38 9.48 -0.53
CA GLY A 35 2.54 8.91 -1.19
C GLY A 35 2.20 8.11 -2.45
N THR A 36 1.62 6.94 -2.26
CA THR A 36 1.46 5.92 -3.31
C THR A 36 0.55 6.37 -4.43
N LEU A 37 -0.61 6.96 -4.09
CA LEU A 37 -1.57 7.43 -5.08
C LEU A 37 -1.03 8.61 -5.89
N VAL A 38 -0.30 9.52 -5.24
CA VAL A 38 0.35 10.64 -5.94
C VAL A 38 1.39 10.12 -6.94
N LEU A 39 2.25 9.19 -6.51
CA LEU A 39 3.21 8.55 -7.42
C LEU A 39 2.53 7.79 -8.57
N LEU A 40 1.42 7.09 -8.29
CA LEU A 40 0.62 6.39 -9.32
C LEU A 40 0.03 7.38 -10.33
N VAL A 41 -0.59 8.46 -9.86
CA VAL A 41 -1.21 9.47 -10.73
C VAL A 41 -0.16 10.16 -11.59
N PHE A 42 0.99 10.53 -11.03
CA PHE A 42 2.10 11.06 -11.82
C PHE A 42 2.62 10.04 -12.83
N GLY A 43 2.81 8.77 -12.43
CA GLY A 43 3.23 7.71 -13.33
C GLY A 43 2.28 7.51 -14.50
N VAL A 44 0.97 7.42 -14.23
CA VAL A 44 -0.06 7.30 -15.27
C VAL A 44 -0.06 8.54 -16.17
N MET A 45 -0.02 9.74 -15.60
CA MET A 45 -0.03 10.99 -16.38
C MET A 45 1.19 11.11 -17.31
N LEU A 46 2.34 10.58 -16.91
CA LEU A 46 3.56 10.54 -17.74
C LEU A 46 3.55 9.44 -18.81
N THR A 47 2.70 8.41 -18.67
CA THR A 47 2.73 7.21 -19.55
C THR A 47 1.51 7.10 -20.47
N VAL A 48 0.44 7.87 -20.24
CA VAL A 48 -0.76 7.85 -21.08
C VAL A 48 -0.50 8.60 -22.40
N GLN A 49 0.22 7.95 -23.30
CA GLN A 49 0.37 8.33 -24.71
C GLN A 49 0.31 7.06 -25.56
N GLY A 50 -0.90 6.58 -25.86
CA GLY A 50 -1.09 5.43 -26.76
C GLY A 50 -2.55 5.28 -27.18
N PRO A 51 -2.83 4.83 -28.42
CA PRO A 51 -4.19 4.53 -28.85
C PRO A 51 -4.78 3.45 -27.95
N SER A 52 -5.92 3.72 -27.33
CA SER A 52 -6.65 2.73 -26.53
C SER A 52 -6.95 1.52 -27.40
N VAL A 53 -6.23 0.42 -27.19
CA VAL A 53 -6.51 -0.86 -27.85
C VAL A 53 -7.87 -1.29 -27.34
N SER A 54 -8.89 -1.17 -28.19
CA SER A 54 -10.25 -1.64 -27.90
C SER A 54 -10.22 -3.17 -27.87
N LEU A 55 -9.90 -3.72 -26.71
CA LEU A 55 -10.04 -5.14 -26.44
C LEU A 55 -11.54 -5.44 -26.42
N LYS A 56 -12.05 -6.03 -27.51
CA LYS A 56 -13.40 -6.60 -27.55
C LYS A 56 -13.44 -7.81 -26.61
N ILE A 57 -13.89 -7.58 -25.39
CA ILE A 57 -14.18 -8.66 -24.44
C ILE A 57 -15.51 -9.29 -24.87
N SER A 58 -15.49 -10.60 -25.11
CA SER A 58 -16.72 -11.36 -25.42
C SER A 58 -17.70 -11.27 -24.25
N SER A 59 -19.00 -11.16 -24.55
CA SER A 59 -20.08 -11.07 -23.54
C SER A 59 -20.06 -12.24 -22.55
N ALA A 60 -19.65 -13.43 -22.99
CA ALA A 60 -19.49 -14.60 -22.14
C ALA A 60 -18.37 -14.42 -21.09
N ASN A 61 -17.27 -13.77 -21.46
CA ASN A 61 -16.15 -13.50 -20.55
C ASN A 61 -16.53 -12.45 -19.50
N TRP A 62 -17.37 -11.48 -19.87
CA TRP A 62 -17.88 -10.48 -18.94
C TRP A 62 -18.83 -11.10 -17.91
N LEU A 63 -19.69 -12.04 -18.33
CA LEU A 63 -20.57 -12.79 -17.42
C LEU A 63 -19.76 -13.69 -16.48
N MET A 64 -18.76 -14.42 -16.99
CA MET A 64 -17.86 -15.25 -16.18
C MET A 64 -17.05 -14.42 -15.18
N ALA A 65 -16.52 -13.27 -15.60
CA ALA A 65 -15.80 -12.35 -14.71
C ALA A 65 -16.73 -11.76 -13.64
N GLY A 66 -17.94 -11.37 -14.01
CA GLY A 66 -18.96 -10.87 -13.09
C GLY A 66 -19.38 -11.94 -12.08
N LEU A 67 -19.59 -13.18 -12.53
CA LEU A 67 -19.96 -14.31 -11.67
C LEU A 67 -18.81 -14.66 -10.71
N ALA A 68 -17.58 -14.77 -11.20
CA ALA A 68 -16.42 -15.08 -10.37
C ALA A 68 -16.14 -13.96 -9.36
N GLY A 69 -16.20 -12.69 -9.78
CA GLY A 69 -16.04 -11.53 -8.91
C GLY A 69 -17.16 -11.40 -7.88
N GLY A 70 -18.41 -11.62 -8.31
CA GLY A 70 -19.57 -11.63 -7.43
C GLY A 70 -19.54 -12.77 -6.41
N ALA A 71 -19.18 -13.99 -6.84
CA ALA A 71 -19.00 -15.12 -5.94
C ALA A 71 -17.91 -14.85 -4.90
N LEU A 72 -16.75 -14.31 -5.32
CA LEU A 72 -15.68 -13.92 -4.40
C LEU A 72 -16.15 -12.84 -3.41
N LEU A 73 -16.89 -11.83 -3.88
CA LEU A 73 -17.45 -10.78 -3.03
C LEU A 73 -18.43 -11.37 -2.00
N ILE A 74 -19.32 -12.28 -2.42
CA ILE A 74 -20.26 -12.95 -1.53
C ILE A 74 -19.52 -13.77 -0.47
N VAL A 75 -18.48 -14.52 -0.86
CA VAL A 75 -17.64 -15.26 0.08
C VAL A 75 -17.00 -14.32 1.09
N LEU A 76 -16.40 -13.21 0.64
CA LEU A 76 -15.79 -12.22 1.54
C LEU A 76 -16.82 -11.59 2.50
N LEU A 77 -17.99 -11.21 2.01
CA LEU A 77 -19.06 -10.65 2.84
C LEU A 77 -19.59 -11.68 3.85
N SER A 78 -19.74 -12.94 3.44
CA SER A 78 -20.16 -14.02 4.34
C SER A 78 -19.12 -14.26 5.44
N ALA A 79 -17.83 -14.18 5.11
CA ALA A 79 -16.74 -14.31 6.07
C ALA A 79 -16.72 -13.15 7.07
N VAL A 80 -17.00 -11.92 6.63
CA VAL A 80 -17.09 -10.73 7.51
C VAL A 80 -18.30 -10.81 8.44
N VAL A 81 -19.48 -11.16 7.91
CA VAL A 81 -20.72 -11.24 8.71
C VAL A 81 -20.72 -12.45 9.66
N GLY A 82 -20.03 -13.53 9.30
CA GLY A 82 -19.87 -14.73 10.12
C GLY A 82 -18.96 -14.56 11.34
N ILE A 83 -18.36 -13.39 11.55
CA ILE A 83 -17.52 -13.13 12.73
C ILE A 83 -18.44 -12.96 13.95
N GLU A 84 -18.52 -14.00 14.78
CA GLU A 84 -19.34 -14.02 16.01
C GLU A 84 -19.02 -12.85 16.96
N ALA A 85 -17.79 -12.32 16.90
CA ALA A 85 -17.37 -11.15 17.68
C ALA A 85 -18.12 -9.85 17.32
N TRP A 86 -18.66 -9.73 16.09
CA TRP A 86 -19.46 -8.56 15.68
C TRP A 86 -20.93 -8.69 16.09
N THR A 87 -21.43 -9.93 16.21
CA THR A 87 -22.83 -10.24 16.57
C THR A 87 -23.03 -10.40 18.08
N SER A 88 -21.97 -10.71 18.81
CA SER A 88 -22.00 -10.89 20.27
C SER A 88 -22.05 -9.55 20.98
N LYS A 89 -23.23 -9.13 21.44
CA LYS A 89 -23.42 -7.98 22.35
C LYS A 89 -22.60 -8.09 23.65
N ALA A 90 -22.14 -9.29 24.02
CA ALA A 90 -21.42 -9.55 25.26
C ALA A 90 -20.06 -8.83 25.37
N VAL A 91 -19.43 -8.45 24.25
CA VAL A 91 -18.14 -7.73 24.29
C VAL A 91 -18.32 -6.21 24.50
N ALA A 92 -19.52 -5.67 24.24
CA ALA A 92 -19.78 -4.24 24.31
C ALA A 92 -19.89 -3.70 25.75
N GLU A 93 -20.17 -4.55 26.75
CA GLU A 93 -20.32 -4.11 28.15
C GLU A 93 -19.05 -4.28 29.01
N THR A 94 -18.08 -5.10 28.58
CA THR A 94 -16.84 -5.36 29.34
C THR A 94 -15.56 -4.94 28.63
N ALA A 95 -15.64 -4.43 27.40
CA ALA A 95 -14.48 -3.80 26.79
C ALA A 95 -14.12 -2.56 27.62
N PRO A 96 -12.92 -2.48 28.22
CA PRO A 96 -12.47 -1.21 28.79
C PRO A 96 -12.63 -0.18 27.68
N ALA A 97 -13.21 0.97 28.00
CA ALA A 97 -13.27 2.09 27.08
C ALA A 97 -11.84 2.28 26.57
N VAL A 98 -11.56 1.80 25.35
CA VAL A 98 -10.28 1.99 24.68
C VAL A 98 -10.16 3.50 24.69
N GLU A 99 -9.18 4.05 25.41
CA GLU A 99 -8.97 5.48 25.46
C GLU A 99 -8.80 5.97 24.02
N ALA A 100 -9.90 6.49 23.49
CA ALA A 100 -10.05 6.90 22.11
C ALA A 100 -9.18 8.14 21.95
N GLY A 101 -7.96 7.95 21.42
CA GLY A 101 -7.07 9.06 21.11
C GLY A 101 -5.58 8.73 21.08
N HIS A 102 -5.13 7.63 21.71
CA HIS A 102 -3.68 7.40 21.91
C HIS A 102 -3.19 6.02 21.45
N THR A 103 -3.52 5.64 20.20
CA THR A 103 -3.01 4.40 19.57
C THR A 103 -1.51 4.39 19.28
N VAL A 104 -0.87 5.56 19.25
CA VAL A 104 0.57 5.70 18.90
C VAL A 104 1.49 5.06 19.94
N ALA A 105 1.26 5.34 21.23
CA ALA A 105 2.09 4.84 22.32
C ALA A 105 2.12 3.30 22.43
N PRO A 106 0.97 2.59 22.46
CA PRO A 106 0.96 1.12 22.50
C PRO A 106 1.56 0.49 21.23
N LEU A 107 1.36 1.10 20.06
CA LEU A 107 2.00 0.64 18.82
C LEU A 107 3.52 0.82 18.85
N GLY A 108 4.01 1.98 19.32
CA GLY A 108 5.43 2.25 19.48
C GLY A 108 6.11 1.26 20.42
N MET A 109 5.48 0.96 21.57
CA MET A 109 5.95 -0.08 22.49
C MET A 109 5.94 -1.48 21.84
N GLY A 110 4.91 -1.79 21.05
CA GLY A 110 4.80 -3.05 20.30
C GLY A 110 5.95 -3.26 19.30
N LEU A 111 6.39 -2.20 18.62
CA LEU A 111 7.51 -2.21 17.68
C LEU A 111 8.86 -2.40 18.38
N LEU A 112 9.02 -1.87 19.59
CA LEU A 112 10.20 -2.09 20.43
C LEU A 112 10.26 -3.50 21.05
N GLY A 113 9.29 -4.36 20.74
CA GLY A 113 9.22 -5.73 21.24
C GLY A 113 8.39 -5.88 22.51
N ILE A 114 7.87 -4.78 23.08
CA ILE A 114 7.07 -4.79 24.32
C ILE A 114 5.59 -4.90 23.96
N ARG A 115 4.98 -6.06 24.23
CA ARG A 115 3.56 -6.28 23.96
C ARG A 115 2.70 -5.79 25.13
N VAL A 116 2.26 -4.53 25.03
CA VAL A 116 1.36 -3.87 26.02
C VAL A 116 0.01 -4.57 26.13
N ASP A 117 -0.47 -5.15 25.03
CA ASP A 117 -1.77 -5.82 24.91
C ASP A 117 -1.88 -7.15 25.68
N GLN A 118 -0.75 -7.72 26.13
CA GLN A 118 -0.70 -9.07 26.73
C GLN A 118 -0.14 -9.06 28.17
N LEU A 119 -0.24 -7.92 28.85
CA LEU A 119 0.19 -7.77 30.25
C LEU A 119 -0.65 -8.60 31.24
N SER A 120 -1.88 -8.97 30.85
CA SER A 120 -2.84 -9.76 31.63
C SER A 120 -2.65 -11.28 31.55
N GLN A 121 -1.79 -11.78 30.66
CA GLN A 121 -1.58 -13.22 30.50
C GLN A 121 -0.62 -13.74 31.60
N GLN A 122 -1.17 -14.54 32.52
CA GLN A 122 -0.53 -14.94 33.78
C GLN A 122 0.50 -16.08 33.62
N ASP A 123 0.56 -16.74 32.46
CA ASP A 123 1.40 -17.91 32.21
C ASP A 123 2.81 -17.52 31.67
N PRO A 124 3.90 -17.67 32.46
CA PRO A 124 5.23 -17.16 32.12
C PRO A 124 5.92 -17.89 30.98
N THR A 125 5.47 -19.11 30.63
CA THR A 125 6.06 -19.93 29.56
C THR A 125 5.63 -19.47 28.17
N LEU A 126 4.36 -19.08 28.01
CA LEU A 126 3.79 -18.54 26.76
C LEU A 126 4.30 -17.13 26.43
N ARG A 127 4.58 -16.32 27.47
CA ARG A 127 5.13 -14.96 27.32
C ARG A 127 6.50 -14.91 26.65
N ARG A 128 7.32 -15.97 26.78
CA ARG A 128 8.71 -16.01 26.30
C ARG A 128 8.84 -16.43 24.83
N GLY A 129 7.84 -17.13 24.28
CA GLY A 129 7.82 -17.58 22.88
C GLY A 129 7.24 -16.57 21.89
N MET A 130 6.60 -15.51 22.36
CA MET A 130 5.91 -14.54 21.50
C MET A 130 6.77 -13.29 21.34
N SER A 131 7.62 -13.28 20.31
CA SER A 131 8.36 -12.08 19.93
C SER A 131 7.37 -10.94 19.63
N GLY A 132 7.63 -9.74 20.14
CA GLY A 132 6.89 -8.55 19.75
C GLY A 132 7.07 -8.21 18.25
N TYR A 133 6.60 -7.05 17.81
CA TYR A 133 6.67 -6.65 16.40
C TYR A 133 8.06 -6.21 15.93
N LEU A 134 9.11 -6.46 16.73
CA LEU A 134 10.49 -6.08 16.43
C LEU A 134 11.04 -6.82 15.20
N LEU A 135 10.91 -8.15 15.15
CA LEU A 135 11.36 -8.94 13.99
C LEU A 135 10.68 -8.53 12.67
N PRO A 136 9.34 -8.43 12.58
CA PRO A 136 8.71 -7.95 11.36
C PRO A 136 9.07 -6.50 11.04
N PHE A 137 9.29 -5.62 12.03
CA PHE A 137 9.78 -4.26 11.80
C PHE A 137 11.16 -4.24 11.15
N GLU A 138 12.08 -5.07 11.65
CA GLU A 138 13.42 -5.21 11.07
C GLU A 138 13.35 -5.68 9.61
N ILE A 139 12.59 -6.74 9.34
CA ILE A 139 12.40 -7.26 7.97
C ILE A 139 11.83 -6.19 7.05
N VAL A 140 10.81 -5.43 7.49
CA VAL A 140 10.21 -4.36 6.68
C VAL A 140 11.21 -3.22 6.44
N SER A 141 12.03 -2.85 7.42
CA SER A 141 13.04 -1.80 7.25
C SER A 141 14.10 -2.18 6.21
N VAL A 142 14.59 -3.42 6.24
CA VAL A 142 15.51 -3.97 5.24
C VAL A 142 14.82 -4.06 3.89
N HIS A 143 13.55 -4.47 3.85
CA HIS A 143 12.77 -4.52 2.61
C HIS A 143 12.61 -3.13 1.98
N LEU A 144 12.29 -2.10 2.76
CA LEU A 144 12.18 -0.72 2.28
C LEU A 144 13.52 -0.18 1.76
N LEU A 145 14.64 -0.54 2.41
CA LEU A 145 15.98 -0.21 1.92
C LEU A 145 16.23 -0.86 0.55
N VAL A 146 15.93 -2.15 0.41
CA VAL A 146 16.08 -2.91 -0.85
C VAL A 146 15.19 -2.31 -1.95
N VAL A 147 13.94 -1.97 -1.65
CA VAL A 147 13.01 -1.34 -2.58
C VAL A 147 13.52 0.01 -3.04
N LEU A 148 14.05 0.84 -2.13
CA LEU A 148 14.62 2.15 -2.47
C LEU A 148 15.83 2.02 -3.42
N ILE A 149 16.75 1.10 -3.13
CA ILE A 149 17.91 0.82 -3.98
C ILE A 149 17.45 0.31 -5.36
N GLY A 150 16.49 -0.60 -5.39
CA GLY A 150 15.93 -1.15 -6.63
C GLY A 150 15.27 -0.09 -7.50
N ALA A 151 14.44 0.78 -6.91
CA ALA A 151 13.79 1.88 -7.60
C ALA A 151 14.81 2.90 -8.13
N ALA A 152 15.80 3.28 -7.31
CA ALA A 152 16.85 4.23 -7.72
C ALA A 152 17.73 3.68 -8.86
N HIS A 153 18.04 2.37 -8.83
CA HIS A 153 18.78 1.72 -9.90
C HIS A 153 17.96 1.68 -11.20
N LEU A 154 16.67 1.34 -11.13
CA LEU A 154 15.78 1.30 -12.30
C LEU A 154 15.57 2.68 -12.93
N ALA A 155 15.53 3.74 -12.12
CA ALA A 155 15.36 5.11 -12.59
C ALA A 155 16.61 5.68 -13.31
N ARG A 156 17.78 5.05 -13.19
CA ARG A 156 19.01 5.53 -13.88
C ARG A 156 18.96 5.21 -15.38
N ALA A 157 18.64 6.21 -16.19
CA ALA A 157 18.74 6.12 -17.64
C ALA A 157 20.21 6.05 -18.13
N LYS A 158 20.54 5.02 -18.92
CA LYS A 158 21.87 4.83 -19.53
C LYS A 158 22.04 5.74 -20.75
N ARG A 159 22.65 6.91 -20.57
CA ARG A 159 22.95 7.85 -21.67
C ARG A 159 24.04 7.27 -22.58
N ARG A 160 23.65 6.65 -23.71
CA ARG A 160 24.59 6.25 -24.77
C ARG A 160 25.20 7.52 -25.38
N ARG A 161 26.50 7.73 -25.17
CA ARG A 161 27.28 8.74 -25.89
C ARG A 161 27.53 8.19 -27.30
N THR A 162 26.79 8.70 -28.27
CA THR A 162 27.16 8.59 -29.68
C THR A 162 28.34 9.54 -29.88
N ALA A 163 29.56 9.00 -29.91
CA ALA A 163 30.73 9.77 -30.26
C ALA A 163 30.60 10.15 -31.74
N SER A 164 30.30 11.42 -32.01
CA SER A 164 30.45 12.01 -33.34
C SER A 164 31.94 12.10 -33.65
N THR A 165 32.43 11.22 -34.52
CA THR A 165 33.72 11.38 -35.18
C THR A 165 33.74 12.76 -35.86
N PRO A 166 34.67 13.68 -35.51
CA PRO A 166 34.78 14.93 -36.23
C PRO A 166 35.31 14.62 -37.62
N ALA A 167 34.57 15.04 -38.65
CA ALA A 167 35.04 14.98 -40.03
C ALA A 167 36.28 15.88 -40.16
N THR A 168 37.44 15.25 -40.22
CA THR A 168 38.73 15.84 -40.54
C THR A 168 38.69 16.40 -41.97
N THR A 169 38.58 17.73 -42.06
CA THR A 169 39.27 18.66 -42.98
C THR A 169 39.66 18.19 -44.40
N ALA A 170 39.18 18.90 -45.42
CA ALA A 170 40.03 19.51 -46.46
C ALA A 170 39.22 20.54 -47.30
N PRO A 171 39.72 21.79 -47.50
CA PRO A 171 39.13 22.76 -48.42
C PRO A 171 39.88 22.84 -49.77
N LEU A 172 39.27 23.54 -50.72
CA LEU A 172 39.81 24.16 -51.95
C LEU A 172 39.79 23.31 -53.24
N ASN A 173 38.82 23.61 -54.12
CA ASN A 173 39.17 24.13 -55.46
C ASN A 173 38.01 24.94 -56.06
N PRO A 174 38.21 26.21 -56.47
CA PRO A 174 37.33 26.89 -57.42
C PRO A 174 37.96 26.85 -58.81
N GLU A 175 37.30 26.22 -59.78
CA GLU A 175 37.59 26.43 -61.21
C GLU A 175 36.25 26.71 -61.94
N PRO A 176 36.24 27.60 -62.96
CA PRO A 176 35.05 28.20 -63.56
C PRO A 176 34.26 27.30 -64.51
#